data_AF-A0AA36ITX6-F1
#
_entry.id   AF-A0AA36ITX6-F1
#
_cell.length_a   1.000
_cell.length_b   1.000
_cell.length_c   1.000
_cell.angle_alpha   90.00
_cell.angle_beta   90.00
_cell.angle_gamma   90.00
#
_symmetry.space_group_name_H-M   'P 1'
#
loop_
_entity.id
_entity.type
_entity.pdbx_description
1 polymer ?
#
loop_
_entity_poly.entity_id
_entity_poly.type
_entity_poly.pdbx_seq_one_letter_code
_entity_poly.pdbx_strand_id
1 'polypeptide(L)'
;MTDRGKRPADSKDSPLPLPRNEKGGILITEDELKVAWEFFDTNGKGKLTMSEIKRRLQTFYKDITTREVKFLLNNQPEISFDELYALLKDNQLTNFDPVKEAFKVYDPNNTGFVDMDIVKSFFKELGYGEISDEDAKIILETADGDKDQRIGLEDFRMMVPFGQPDASGSSAD
;
A
#
# COMPACT_ATOMS: atom_id res chain seq x y z
N MET A 1 35.79 -29.61 8.01
CA MET A 1 34.37 -29.61 8.44
C MET A 1 33.91 -28.17 8.46
N THR A 2 33.22 -27.75 7.40
CA THR A 2 32.65 -26.40 7.30
C THR A 2 31.38 -26.36 8.12
N ASP A 3 31.45 -25.64 9.24
CA ASP A 3 30.32 -25.25 10.07
C ASP A 3 29.36 -24.39 9.22
N ARG A 4 28.23 -24.98 8.81
CA ARG A 4 27.18 -24.24 8.13
C ARG A 4 26.46 -23.42 9.18
N GLY A 5 26.83 -22.14 9.25
CA GLY A 5 26.10 -21.11 9.97
C GLY A 5 24.61 -21.22 9.66
N LYS A 6 23.86 -21.64 10.68
CA LYS A 6 22.40 -21.65 10.70
C LYS A 6 21.97 -20.20 10.53
N ARG A 7 21.41 -19.83 9.37
CA ARG A 7 20.76 -18.53 9.20
C ARG A 7 19.73 -18.39 10.34
N PRO A 8 19.73 -17.28 11.09
CA PRO A 8 18.71 -17.07 12.11
C PRO A 8 17.35 -17.04 11.40
N ALA A 9 16.34 -17.56 12.07
CA ALA A 9 14.96 -17.44 11.61
C ALA A 9 14.61 -15.94 11.66
N ASP A 10 14.74 -15.25 10.54
CA ASP A 10 14.20 -13.92 10.36
C ASP A 10 12.68 -14.03 10.57
N SER A 11 12.22 -13.40 11.65
CA SER A 11 10.84 -13.43 12.10
C SER A 11 9.94 -12.96 10.94
N LYS A 12 9.00 -13.81 10.52
CA LYS A 12 7.96 -13.57 9.47
C LYS A 12 7.06 -12.34 9.69
N ASP A 13 7.40 -11.49 10.65
CA ASP A 13 6.61 -10.36 11.13
C ASP A 13 7.47 -9.08 11.28
N SER A 14 8.72 -9.12 10.78
CA SER A 14 9.63 -7.97 10.85
C SER A 14 9.21 -6.92 9.80
N PRO A 15 9.08 -5.64 10.17
CA PRO A 15 8.77 -4.59 9.19
C PRO A 15 9.83 -4.55 8.10
N LEU A 16 9.41 -4.35 6.85
CA LEU A 16 10.34 -4.10 5.76
C LEU A 16 11.25 -2.90 6.10
N PRO A 17 12.54 -2.96 5.75
CA PRO A 17 13.44 -1.83 5.93
C PRO A 17 13.06 -0.72 4.94
N LEU A 18 12.17 0.16 5.36
CA LEU A 18 11.74 1.31 4.56
C LEU A 18 12.75 2.46 4.67
N PRO A 19 13.06 3.15 3.55
CA PRO A 19 13.85 4.36 3.58
C PRO A 19 13.27 5.41 4.53
N ARG A 20 14.13 6.19 5.19
CA ARG A 20 13.73 7.16 6.22
C ARG A 20 14.00 8.59 5.78
N ASN A 21 13.11 9.51 6.15
CA ASN A 21 13.31 10.94 5.94
C ASN A 21 14.24 11.54 7.03
N GLU A 22 14.58 12.82 6.90
CA GLU A 22 15.43 13.54 7.86
C GLU A 22 14.83 13.65 9.28
N LYS A 23 13.53 13.42 9.43
CA LYS A 23 12.81 13.42 10.71
C LYS A 23 12.70 12.02 11.33
N GLY A 24 13.28 11.01 10.70
CA GLY A 24 13.26 9.61 11.14
C GLY A 24 11.96 8.85 10.81
N GLY A 25 10.99 9.49 10.15
CA GLY A 25 9.80 8.82 9.62
C GLY A 25 10.06 8.15 8.28
N ILE A 26 9.00 7.66 7.63
CA ILE A 26 9.08 6.97 6.33
C ILE A 26 9.35 8.01 5.24
N LEU A 27 10.34 7.76 4.39
CA LEU A 27 10.54 8.58 3.20
C LEU A 27 9.41 8.32 2.22
N ILE A 28 8.73 9.37 1.79
CA ILE A 28 7.73 9.33 0.73
C ILE A 28 8.28 10.19 -0.40
N THR A 29 8.56 9.57 -1.53
CA THR A 29 9.06 10.28 -2.72
C THR A 29 7.93 11.00 -3.44
N GLU A 30 8.26 12.02 -4.24
CA GLU A 30 7.25 12.69 -5.07
C GLU A 30 6.60 11.72 -6.06
N ASP A 31 7.35 10.76 -6.60
CA ASP A 31 6.83 9.81 -7.59
C ASP A 31 5.86 8.80 -6.95
N GLU A 32 6.16 8.29 -5.75
CA GLU A 32 5.20 7.49 -4.97
C GLU A 32 3.93 8.29 -4.66
N LEU A 33 4.08 9.58 -4.30
CA LEU A 33 2.93 10.42 -4.02
C LEU A 33 2.13 10.75 -5.29
N LYS A 34 2.76 10.90 -6.46
CA LYS A 34 2.07 11.14 -7.75
C LYS A 34 1.15 9.98 -8.10
N VAL A 35 1.60 8.74 -7.93
CA VAL A 35 0.76 7.56 -8.17
C VAL A 35 -0.47 7.57 -7.26
N ALA A 36 -0.29 7.87 -5.97
CA ALA A 36 -1.41 8.01 -5.05
C ALA A 36 -2.31 9.20 -5.43
N TRP A 37 -1.74 10.31 -5.88
CA TRP A 37 -2.47 11.51 -6.28
C TRP A 37 -3.41 11.23 -7.45
N GLU A 38 -2.91 10.60 -8.51
CA GLU A 38 -3.71 10.25 -9.70
C GLU A 38 -4.87 9.31 -9.35
N PHE A 39 -4.68 8.43 -8.36
CA PHE A 39 -5.74 7.57 -7.86
C PHE A 39 -6.89 8.38 -7.21
N PHE A 40 -6.58 9.46 -6.51
CA PHE A 40 -7.57 10.33 -5.88
C PHE A 40 -8.15 11.39 -6.85
N ASP A 41 -7.32 12.03 -7.69
CA ASP A 41 -7.67 13.18 -8.55
C ASP A 41 -8.24 12.74 -9.90
N THR A 42 -9.41 12.10 -9.84
CA THR A 42 -10.02 11.47 -11.03
C THR A 42 -10.52 12.46 -12.08
N ASN A 43 -10.61 13.75 -11.73
CA ASN A 43 -11.11 14.78 -12.62
C ASN A 43 -10.03 15.79 -13.04
N GLY A 44 -8.77 15.56 -12.65
CA GLY A 44 -7.62 16.35 -13.07
C GLY A 44 -7.72 17.82 -12.69
N LYS A 45 -8.38 18.14 -11.56
CA LYS A 45 -8.54 19.53 -11.12
C LYS A 45 -7.27 20.08 -10.47
N GLY A 46 -6.30 19.23 -10.15
CA GLY A 46 -5.08 19.62 -9.43
C GLY A 46 -5.33 19.94 -7.95
N LYS A 47 -6.53 19.65 -7.45
CA LYS A 47 -6.92 19.77 -6.05
C LYS A 47 -7.87 18.65 -5.66
N LEU A 48 -7.67 18.11 -4.47
CA LEU A 48 -8.49 17.07 -3.88
C LEU A 48 -9.40 17.66 -2.82
N THR A 49 -10.71 17.53 -3.02
CA THR A 49 -11.72 17.91 -2.03
C THR A 49 -11.94 16.80 -1.00
N MET A 50 -12.48 17.18 0.17
CA MET A 50 -12.97 16.23 1.18
C MET A 50 -13.84 15.11 0.58
N SER A 51 -14.74 15.47 -0.34
CA SER A 51 -15.68 14.53 -0.95
C SER A 51 -14.99 13.52 -1.87
N GLU A 52 -13.95 13.93 -2.59
CA GLU A 52 -13.18 13.05 -3.48
C GLU A 52 -12.34 12.05 -2.69
N ILE A 53 -11.62 12.55 -1.68
CA ILE A 53 -10.83 11.69 -0.77
C ILE A 53 -11.75 10.71 -0.04
N LYS A 54 -12.86 11.20 0.52
CA LYS A 54 -13.81 10.34 1.23
C LYS A 54 -14.38 9.27 0.30
N ARG A 55 -14.84 9.63 -0.90
CA ARG A 55 -15.40 8.69 -1.87
C ARG A 55 -14.41 7.57 -2.22
N ARG A 56 -13.14 7.91 -2.42
CA ARG A 56 -12.09 6.93 -2.75
C ARG A 56 -11.66 6.09 -1.55
N LEU A 57 -11.47 6.71 -0.38
CA LEU A 57 -11.10 5.98 0.84
C LEU A 57 -12.20 5.03 1.33
N GLN A 58 -13.47 5.37 1.10
CA GLN A 58 -14.60 4.51 1.46
C GLN A 58 -14.62 3.17 0.74
N THR A 59 -13.93 3.03 -0.40
CA THR A 59 -13.75 1.73 -1.04
C THR A 59 -13.01 0.75 -0.12
N PHE A 60 -11.96 1.23 0.56
CA PHE A 60 -11.10 0.42 1.42
C PHE A 60 -11.55 0.44 2.89
N TYR A 61 -11.99 1.60 3.38
CA TYR A 61 -12.35 1.84 4.77
C TYR A 61 -13.82 2.29 4.85
N LYS A 62 -14.74 1.33 4.91
CA LYS A 62 -16.20 1.57 4.84
C LYS A 62 -16.68 2.58 5.90
N ASP A 63 -16.06 2.57 7.07
CA ASP A 63 -16.46 3.38 8.23
C ASP A 63 -15.72 4.71 8.37
N ILE A 64 -14.93 5.14 7.36
CA ILE A 64 -14.19 6.41 7.45
C ILE A 64 -15.14 7.60 7.59
N THR A 65 -14.96 8.35 8.68
CA THR A 65 -15.79 9.48 9.06
C THR A 65 -15.32 10.76 8.38
N THR A 66 -16.24 11.72 8.23
CA THR A 66 -15.89 13.06 7.73
C THR A 66 -14.86 13.77 8.62
N ARG A 67 -14.83 13.45 9.93
CA ARG A 67 -13.84 14.03 10.86
C ARG A 67 -12.44 13.52 10.58
N GLU A 68 -12.29 12.22 10.31
CA GLU A 68 -11.00 11.62 9.94
C GLU A 68 -10.49 12.21 8.62
N VAL A 69 -11.34 12.31 7.60
CA VAL A 69 -10.96 12.95 6.33
C VAL A 69 -10.57 14.41 6.51
N LYS A 70 -11.32 15.15 7.34
CA LYS A 70 -11.01 16.56 7.64
C LYS A 70 -9.67 16.70 8.36
N PHE A 71 -9.36 15.76 9.26
CA PHE A 71 -8.09 15.72 9.97
C PHE A 71 -6.92 15.43 9.01
N LEU A 72 -7.08 14.48 8.08
CA LEU A 72 -6.09 14.20 7.02
C LEU A 72 -5.77 15.43 6.16
N LEU A 73 -6.76 16.28 5.92
CA LEU A 73 -6.63 17.52 5.16
C LEU A 73 -6.18 18.74 5.98
N ASN A 74 -5.74 18.54 7.22
CA ASN A 74 -5.37 19.62 8.14
C ASN A 74 -6.47 20.71 8.26
N ASN A 75 -7.74 20.27 8.31
CA ASN A 75 -8.95 21.11 8.34
C ASN A 75 -9.18 22.01 7.12
N GLN A 76 -8.47 21.81 6.01
CA GLN A 76 -8.73 22.52 4.75
C GLN A 76 -9.89 21.87 3.97
N PRO A 77 -10.66 22.64 3.18
CA PRO A 77 -11.74 22.12 2.34
C PRO A 77 -11.22 21.31 1.13
N GLU A 78 -10.03 21.68 0.65
CA GLU A 78 -9.31 21.06 -0.45
C GLU A 78 -7.80 21.11 -0.17
N ILE A 79 -7.04 20.25 -0.81
CA ILE A 79 -5.58 20.21 -0.76
C ILE A 79 -5.00 20.08 -2.16
N SER A 80 -3.88 20.74 -2.42
CA SER A 80 -3.06 20.57 -3.63
C SER A 80 -1.99 19.50 -3.45
N PHE A 81 -1.36 19.09 -4.55
CA PHE A 81 -0.27 18.11 -4.51
C PHE A 81 0.87 18.56 -3.60
N ASP A 82 1.32 19.81 -3.76
CA ASP A 82 2.44 20.38 -2.99
C ASP A 82 2.13 20.45 -1.50
N GLU A 83 0.89 20.79 -1.13
CA GLU A 83 0.45 20.82 0.26
C GLU A 83 0.39 19.40 0.85
N LEU A 84 -0.11 18.43 0.11
CA LEU A 84 -0.13 17.03 0.55
C LEU A 84 1.30 16.51 0.72
N TYR A 85 2.20 16.80 -0.22
CA TYR A 85 3.61 16.43 -0.12
C TYR A 85 4.26 17.07 1.10
N ALA A 86 4.02 18.36 1.34
CA ALA A 86 4.55 19.06 2.51
C ALA A 86 4.05 18.47 3.84
N LEU A 87 2.81 17.98 3.90
CA LEU A 87 2.29 17.29 5.09
C LEU A 87 2.96 15.93 5.34
N LEU A 88 3.30 15.21 4.27
CA LEU A 88 3.79 13.83 4.35
C LEU A 88 5.31 13.72 4.43
N LYS A 89 6.07 14.62 3.77
CA LYS A 89 7.54 14.51 3.65
C LYS A 89 8.27 14.50 4.99
N ASP A 90 7.75 15.22 5.98
CA ASP A 90 8.34 15.41 7.31
C ASP A 90 7.68 14.52 8.39
N ASN A 91 6.96 13.47 8.00
CA ASN A 91 6.34 12.54 8.95
C ASN A 91 7.38 11.92 9.91
N GLN A 92 6.92 11.47 11.07
CA GLN A 92 7.74 10.87 12.13
C GLN A 92 7.33 9.42 12.42
N LEU A 93 6.79 8.73 11.41
CA LEU A 93 6.28 7.37 11.54
C LEU A 93 7.44 6.36 11.62
N THR A 94 7.98 6.16 12.82
CA THR A 94 9.12 5.26 13.07
C THR A 94 8.71 3.79 13.13
N ASN A 95 7.58 3.49 13.79
CA ASN A 95 7.08 2.12 14.05
C ASN A 95 5.81 1.80 13.24
N PHE A 96 5.79 2.23 11.98
CA PHE A 96 4.64 2.02 11.09
C PHE A 96 5.05 1.11 9.93
N ASP A 97 4.25 0.09 9.66
CA ASP A 97 4.42 -0.81 8.52
C ASP A 97 3.27 -0.58 7.51
N PRO A 98 3.46 0.31 6.52
CA PRO A 98 2.42 0.66 5.55
C PRO A 98 1.92 -0.56 4.76
N VAL A 99 2.80 -1.51 4.45
CA VAL A 99 2.44 -2.70 3.67
C VAL A 99 1.57 -3.63 4.50
N LYS A 100 1.92 -3.84 5.78
CA LYS A 100 1.11 -4.62 6.71
C LYS A 100 -0.25 -3.97 6.99
N GLU A 101 -0.31 -2.65 7.12
CA GLU A 101 -1.60 -1.95 7.29
C GLU A 101 -2.46 -2.04 6.02
N ALA A 102 -1.86 -1.93 4.83
CA ALA A 102 -2.56 -2.15 3.57
C ALA A 102 -3.08 -3.60 3.45
N PHE A 103 -2.30 -4.59 3.88
CA PHE A 103 -2.68 -6.00 3.86
C PHE A 103 -3.98 -6.26 4.64
N LYS A 104 -4.18 -5.60 5.79
CA LYS A 104 -5.40 -5.76 6.61
C LYS A 104 -6.68 -5.37 5.86
N VAL A 105 -6.59 -4.49 4.87
CA VAL A 105 -7.73 -4.12 4.02
C VAL A 105 -8.17 -5.28 3.15
N TYR A 106 -7.23 -6.14 2.75
CA TYR A 106 -7.46 -7.35 1.95
C TYR A 106 -7.75 -8.60 2.80
N ASP A 107 -7.48 -8.54 4.11
CA ASP A 107 -7.77 -9.60 5.09
C ASP A 107 -8.60 -9.07 6.27
N PRO A 108 -9.87 -8.69 6.04
CA PRO A 108 -10.70 -8.07 7.08
C PRO A 108 -11.00 -9.01 8.26
N ASN A 109 -10.88 -10.32 8.05
CA ASN A 109 -11.10 -11.34 9.06
C ASN A 109 -9.82 -11.75 9.80
N ASN A 110 -8.68 -11.12 9.48
CA ASN A 110 -7.37 -11.38 10.10
C ASN A 110 -7.00 -12.87 10.08
N THR A 111 -7.24 -13.52 8.94
CA THR A 111 -6.90 -14.92 8.67
C THR A 111 -5.40 -15.13 8.44
N GLY A 112 -4.66 -14.06 8.14
CA GLY A 112 -3.28 -14.06 7.70
C GLY A 112 -3.11 -14.15 6.18
N PHE A 113 -4.21 -14.14 5.42
CA PHE A 113 -4.21 -14.33 3.97
C PHE A 113 -5.16 -13.36 3.27
N VAL A 114 -4.81 -12.94 2.04
CA VAL A 114 -5.70 -12.14 1.20
C VAL A 114 -6.98 -12.91 0.89
N ASP A 115 -8.11 -12.24 1.07
CA ASP A 115 -9.41 -12.72 0.66
C ASP A 115 -9.70 -12.31 -0.80
N MET A 116 -9.81 -13.30 -1.69
CA MET A 116 -10.03 -13.04 -3.12
C MET A 116 -11.40 -12.43 -3.41
N ASP A 117 -12.41 -12.65 -2.57
CA ASP A 117 -13.71 -12.01 -2.74
C ASP A 117 -13.63 -10.51 -2.42
N ILE A 118 -12.75 -10.12 -1.49
CA ILE A 118 -12.44 -8.72 -1.20
C ILE A 118 -11.71 -8.07 -2.38
N VAL A 119 -10.73 -8.76 -2.98
CA VAL A 119 -10.04 -8.28 -4.19
C VAL A 119 -11.04 -8.07 -5.33
N LYS A 120 -11.90 -9.05 -5.61
CA LYS A 120 -12.98 -8.97 -6.62
C LYS A 120 -13.90 -7.77 -6.35
N SER A 121 -14.28 -7.56 -5.10
CA SER A 121 -15.12 -6.43 -4.69
C SER A 121 -14.44 -5.09 -4.96
N PHE A 122 -13.16 -4.92 -4.60
CA PHE A 122 -12.44 -3.66 -4.85
C PHE A 122 -12.28 -3.37 -6.33
N PHE A 123 -11.98 -4.36 -7.17
CA PHE A 123 -11.88 -4.15 -8.62
C PHE A 123 -13.19 -3.62 -9.21
N LYS A 124 -14.32 -4.19 -8.76
CA LYS A 124 -15.65 -3.73 -9.16
C LYS A 124 -15.94 -2.31 -8.66
N GLU A 125 -15.68 -2.03 -7.39
CA GLU A 125 -15.93 -0.71 -6.78
C GLU A 125 -15.04 0.39 -7.36
N LEU A 126 -13.80 0.06 -7.77
CA LEU A 126 -12.87 0.99 -8.40
C LEU A 126 -13.12 1.18 -9.90
N GLY A 127 -14.00 0.37 -10.49
CA GLY A 127 -14.38 0.44 -11.90
C GLY A 127 -13.41 -0.29 -12.85
N TYR A 128 -12.57 -1.18 -12.34
CA TYR A 128 -11.67 -2.02 -13.14
C TYR A 128 -12.37 -3.24 -13.76
N GLY A 129 -13.63 -3.49 -13.38
CA GLY A 129 -14.44 -4.58 -13.91
C GLY A 129 -14.51 -5.76 -12.93
N GLU A 130 -15.09 -6.85 -13.42
CA GLU A 130 -15.18 -8.10 -12.66
C GLU A 130 -13.94 -8.96 -12.94
N ILE A 131 -13.37 -9.55 -11.89
CA ILE A 131 -12.29 -10.53 -12.00
C ILE A 131 -12.95 -11.90 -12.16
N SER A 132 -12.66 -12.58 -13.27
CA SER A 132 -13.09 -13.96 -13.51
C SER A 132 -12.36 -14.94 -12.58
N ASP A 133 -12.85 -16.18 -12.47
CA ASP A 133 -12.16 -17.19 -11.67
C ASP A 133 -10.80 -17.57 -12.29
N GLU A 134 -10.69 -17.50 -13.62
CA GLU A 134 -9.44 -17.66 -14.35
C GLU A 134 -8.44 -16.53 -14.02
N ASP A 135 -8.89 -15.27 -14.02
CA ASP A 135 -8.04 -14.13 -13.65
C ASP A 135 -7.62 -14.20 -12.19
N ALA A 136 -8.53 -14.56 -11.28
CA ALA A 136 -8.22 -14.76 -9.86
C ALA A 136 -7.15 -15.83 -9.66
N LYS A 137 -7.21 -16.92 -10.45
CA LYS A 137 -6.20 -17.97 -10.44
C LYS A 137 -4.84 -17.46 -10.93
N ILE A 138 -4.82 -16.65 -12.00
CA ILE A 138 -3.58 -16.04 -12.50
C ILE A 138 -2.97 -15.10 -11.46
N ILE A 139 -3.79 -14.30 -10.78
CA ILE A 139 -3.34 -13.42 -9.67
C ILE A 139 -2.70 -14.26 -8.58
N LEU A 140 -3.35 -15.34 -8.15
CA LEU A 140 -2.82 -16.24 -7.14
C LEU A 140 -1.48 -16.86 -7.58
N GLU A 141 -1.42 -17.46 -8.77
CA GLU A 141 -0.21 -18.10 -9.29
C GLU A 141 0.98 -17.13 -9.45
N THR A 142 0.69 -15.85 -9.68
CA THR A 142 1.72 -14.80 -9.81
C THR A 142 2.19 -14.29 -8.45
N ALA A 143 1.27 -14.21 -7.48
CA ALA A 143 1.52 -13.65 -6.16
C ALA A 143 2.10 -14.66 -5.16
N ASP A 144 1.65 -15.91 -5.21
CA ASP A 144 1.99 -17.01 -4.29
C ASP A 144 3.46 -17.46 -4.50
N GLY A 145 4.38 -16.81 -3.78
CA GLY A 145 5.81 -17.05 -3.91
C GLY A 145 6.27 -18.31 -3.18
N ASP A 146 5.62 -18.66 -2.07
CA ASP A 146 5.97 -19.84 -1.25
C ASP A 146 5.20 -21.12 -1.63
N LYS A 147 4.22 -21.01 -2.53
CA LYS A 147 3.42 -22.09 -3.13
C LYS A 147 2.50 -22.79 -2.13
N ASP A 148 1.99 -22.05 -1.15
CA ASP A 148 1.02 -22.55 -0.18
C ASP A 148 -0.45 -22.44 -0.66
N GLN A 149 -0.65 -21.98 -1.90
CA GLN A 149 -1.94 -21.71 -2.56
C GLN A 149 -2.74 -20.58 -1.91
N ARG A 150 -2.05 -19.68 -1.21
CA ARG A 150 -2.63 -18.50 -0.58
C ARG A 150 -1.69 -17.32 -0.87
N ILE A 151 -2.14 -16.11 -0.51
CA ILE A 151 -1.30 -14.91 -0.57
C ILE A 151 -1.17 -14.41 0.85
N GLY A 152 -0.02 -14.68 1.46
CA GLY A 152 0.31 -14.19 2.80
C GLY A 152 0.84 -12.75 2.78
N LEU A 153 1.17 -12.24 3.96
CA LEU A 153 1.78 -10.90 4.10
C LEU A 153 3.10 -10.80 3.34
N GLU A 154 3.93 -11.85 3.34
CA GLU A 154 5.23 -11.84 2.67
C GLU A 154 5.09 -11.85 1.14
N ASP A 155 4.13 -12.60 0.60
CA ASP A 155 3.76 -12.55 -0.82
C ASP A 155 3.30 -11.14 -1.21
N PHE A 156 2.45 -10.56 -0.37
CA PHE A 156 1.96 -9.20 -0.57
C PHE A 156 3.09 -8.16 -0.56
N ARG A 157 4.08 -8.32 0.33
CA ARG A 157 5.28 -7.47 0.37
C ARG A 157 6.11 -7.55 -0.92
N MET A 158 6.17 -8.72 -1.57
CA MET A 158 6.89 -8.88 -2.83
C MET A 158 6.16 -8.23 -4.01
N MET A 159 4.83 -8.16 -3.95
CA MET A 159 4.02 -7.52 -5.01
C MET A 159 4.06 -5.99 -4.97
N VAL A 160 4.18 -5.39 -3.79
CA VAL A 160 4.06 -3.93 -3.64
C VAL A 160 5.43 -3.27 -3.87
N PRO A 161 5.58 -2.37 -4.85
CA PRO A 161 6.86 -1.70 -5.15
C PRO A 161 7.27 -0.64 -4.11
N PHE A 162 6.48 -0.47 -3.05
CA PHE A 162 6.65 0.59 -2.05
C PHE A 162 7.94 0.43 -1.24
N GLY A 163 8.76 1.47 -1.20
CA GLY A 163 10.00 1.48 -0.43
C GLY A 163 11.08 0.49 -0.91
N GLN A 164 10.95 -0.05 -2.13
CA GLN A 164 12.06 -0.79 -2.73
C GLN A 164 13.14 0.20 -3.15
N PRO A 165 14.43 -0.02 -2.78
CA PRO A 165 15.51 0.71 -3.42
C PRO A 165 15.44 0.39 -4.91
N ASP A 166 15.45 1.41 -5.76
CA ASP A 166 15.38 1.30 -7.21
C ASP A 166 16.20 0.09 -7.72
N ALA A 167 15.51 -0.98 -8.09
CA ALA A 167 16.13 -2.13 -8.75
C ALA A 167 16.50 -1.80 -10.21
N SER A 168 16.36 -0.53 -10.64
CA SER A 168 16.76 -0.04 -11.96
C SER A 168 18.28 0.20 -12.09
N GLY A 169 19.09 -0.13 -11.07
CA GLY A 169 20.54 0.03 -11.07
C GLY A 169 21.39 -1.21 -11.38
N SER A 170 20.81 -2.40 -11.59
CA SER A 170 21.61 -3.62 -11.82
C SER A 170 21.48 -4.17 -13.24
N SER A 171 21.79 -3.33 -14.23
CA SER A 171 22.39 -3.78 -15.48
C SER A 171 23.81 -3.19 -15.51
N ALA A 172 24.76 -3.97 -14.99
CA ALA A 172 26.18 -3.72 -15.17
C ALA A 172 26.79 -5.02 -15.73
N ASP A 173 27.22 -4.89 -16.99
CA ASP A 173 28.05 -5.76 -17.85
C ASP A 173 27.55 -7.18 -18.20
#